data_AF-A0A8H8RV50-F1
#
_entry.id   AF-A0A8H8RV50-F1
#
_cell.length_a   1.000
_cell.length_b   1.000
_cell.length_c   1.000
_cell.angle_alpha   90.00
_cell.angle_beta   90.00
_cell.angle_gamma   90.00
#
_symmetry.space_group_name_H-M   'P 1'
#
loop_
_entity.id
_entity.type
_entity.pdbx_description
1 polymer ?
#
loop_
_entity_poly.entity_id
_entity_poly.type
_entity_poly.pdbx_seq_one_letter_code
_entity_poly.pdbx_strand_id
1 'polypeptide(L)'
;MKVAIFSIIALVALVLGAVAPQKSVIITYPDATPNDIIDSAKSAIKDAGGIITHEYKLIKGFAAKAPAKVLESFMASANDYHAVIEEDQMVSINSINEGS
;
A
#
# COMPACT_ATOMS: atom_id res chain seq x y z
N MET A 1 -4.32 27.40 38.08
CA MET A 1 -5.17 26.69 37.10
C MET A 1 -4.87 27.04 35.64
N LYS A 2 -4.64 28.29 35.26
CA LYS A 2 -4.37 28.69 33.85
C LYS A 2 -3.14 28.01 33.22
N VAL A 3 -2.05 27.85 33.96
CA VAL A 3 -0.79 27.24 33.44
C VAL A 3 -0.92 25.74 33.14
N ALA A 4 -1.71 25.00 33.91
CA ALA A 4 -1.93 23.57 33.68
C ALA A 4 -2.74 23.30 32.41
N ILE A 5 -3.66 24.20 32.05
CA ILE A 5 -4.50 24.08 30.84
C ILE A 5 -3.64 24.30 29.58
N PHE A 6 -2.69 25.24 29.60
CA PHE A 6 -1.76 25.45 28.48
C PHE A 6 -0.82 24.25 28.26
N SER A 7 -0.37 23.58 29.33
CA SER A 7 0.48 22.38 29.21
C SER A 7 -0.25 21.19 28.60
N ILE A 8 -1.55 21.03 28.85
CA ILE A 8 -2.36 19.93 28.27
C ILE A 8 -2.58 20.18 26.76
N ILE A 9 -2.81 21.43 26.35
CA ILE A 9 -2.99 21.78 24.93
C ILE A 9 -1.68 21.61 24.13
N ALA A 10 -0.53 21.93 24.72
CA ALA A 10 0.77 21.72 24.11
C ALA A 10 1.12 20.23 23.92
N LEU A 11 0.65 19.35 24.82
CA LEU A 11 0.86 17.90 24.71
C LEU A 11 -0.02 17.26 23.63
N VAL A 12 -1.22 17.79 23.39
CA VAL A 12 -2.14 17.30 22.33
C VAL A 12 -1.66 17.68 20.93
N ALA A 13 -0.99 18.84 20.77
CA ALA A 13 -0.47 19.27 19.47
C ALA A 13 0.68 18.41 18.92
N LEU A 14 1.36 17.62 19.77
CA LEU A 14 2.46 16.74 19.36
C LEU A 14 2.00 15.40 18.77
N VAL A 15 0.70 15.07 18.87
CA VAL A 15 0.14 13.76 18.46
C VAL A 15 -0.44 13.80 17.04
N LEU A 16 -0.24 14.88 16.29
CA LEU A 16 -0.49 14.90 14.84
C LEU A 16 0.61 14.09 14.15
N GLY A 17 0.56 12.77 14.30
CA GLY A 17 1.43 11.84 13.60
C GLY A 17 1.31 12.08 12.10
N ALA A 18 2.43 12.42 11.48
CA ALA A 18 2.50 12.58 10.03
C ALA A 18 2.06 11.27 9.37
N VAL A 19 0.90 11.29 8.71
CA VAL A 19 0.46 10.17 7.88
C VAL A 19 1.47 10.00 6.76
N ALA A 20 2.23 8.90 6.78
CA ALA A 20 3.21 8.63 5.74
C ALA A 20 2.49 8.52 4.39
N PRO A 21 3.03 9.12 3.30
CA PRO A 21 2.42 9.01 1.98
C PRO A 21 2.33 7.53 1.59
N GLN A 22 1.10 7.09 1.32
CA GLN A 22 0.81 5.72 0.90
C GLN A 22 0.71 5.65 -0.62
N LYS A 23 1.19 4.56 -1.21
CA LYS A 23 0.99 4.21 -2.61
C LYS A 23 0.00 3.06 -2.73
N SER A 24 -0.79 3.07 -3.81
CA SER A 24 -1.59 1.93 -4.23
C SER A 24 -0.78 1.14 -5.26
N VAL A 25 -0.65 -0.16 -5.05
CA VAL A 25 0.16 -1.03 -5.91
C VAL A 25 -0.56 -2.35 -6.20
N ILE A 26 -0.21 -2.93 -7.34
CA ILE A 26 -0.54 -4.30 -7.71
C ILE A 26 0.75 -5.10 -7.66
N ILE A 27 0.73 -6.22 -6.94
CA ILE A 27 1.86 -7.14 -6.81
C ILE A 27 1.46 -8.44 -7.48
N THR A 28 2.20 -8.82 -8.53
CA THR A 28 1.95 -10.01 -9.35
C THR A 28 3.14 -10.95 -9.28
N TYR A 29 2.88 -12.24 -9.15
CA TYR A 29 3.86 -13.31 -9.08
C TYR A 29 3.70 -14.27 -10.26
N PRO A 30 4.77 -14.99 -10.66
CA PRO A 30 4.65 -16.11 -11.58
C PRO A 30 3.70 -17.20 -11.05
N ASP A 31 3.00 -17.90 -11.94
CA ASP A 31 2.00 -18.94 -11.59
C ASP A 31 2.58 -20.09 -10.75
N ALA A 32 3.88 -20.37 -10.88
CA ALA A 32 4.57 -21.40 -10.11
C ALA A 32 4.83 -21.03 -8.65
N THR A 33 4.62 -19.77 -8.25
CA THR A 33 4.91 -19.28 -6.90
C THR A 33 4.01 -19.97 -5.86
N PRO A 34 4.56 -20.60 -4.80
CA PRO A 34 3.75 -21.23 -3.75
C PRO A 34 2.86 -20.22 -3.03
N ASN A 35 1.66 -20.63 -2.63
CA ASN A 35 0.68 -19.74 -1.99
C ASN A 35 1.22 -19.17 -0.67
N ASP A 36 1.98 -19.96 0.08
CA ASP A 36 2.58 -19.61 1.36
C ASP A 36 3.48 -18.36 1.24
N ILE A 37 4.14 -18.19 0.09
CA ILE A 37 4.97 -17.02 -0.21
C ILE A 37 4.10 -15.77 -0.39
N ILE A 38 2.99 -15.92 -1.11
CA ILE A 38 2.03 -14.82 -1.35
C ILE A 38 1.35 -14.44 -0.03
N ASP A 39 1.01 -15.41 0.81
CA ASP A 39 0.43 -15.17 2.14
C ASP A 39 1.42 -14.50 3.10
N SER A 40 2.69 -14.90 3.04
CA SER A 40 3.78 -14.22 3.77
C SER A 40 3.96 -12.79 3.29
N ALA A 41 3.90 -12.54 1.98
CA ALA A 41 3.97 -11.20 1.41
C ALA A 41 2.81 -10.31 1.86
N LYS A 42 1.57 -10.83 1.82
CA LYS A 42 0.39 -10.12 2.34
C LYS A 42 0.54 -9.79 3.82
N SER A 43 1.11 -10.70 4.61
CA SER A 43 1.37 -10.49 6.04
C SER A 43 2.39 -9.38 6.27
N ALA A 44 3.52 -9.41 5.55
CA ALA A 44 4.54 -8.37 5.63
C ALA A 44 4.00 -6.96 5.31
N ILE A 45 3.12 -6.85 4.32
CA ILE A 45 2.45 -5.59 3.99
C ILE A 45 1.56 -5.11 5.15
N LYS A 46 0.79 -6.01 5.77
CA LYS A 46 -0.08 -5.67 6.92
C LYS A 46 0.74 -5.26 8.15
N ASP A 47 1.80 -6.01 8.47
CA ASP A 47 2.67 -5.75 9.61
C ASP A 47 3.38 -4.39 9.49
N ALA A 48 3.64 -3.96 8.26
CA ALA A 48 4.20 -2.65 7.97
C ALA A 48 3.17 -1.51 7.91
N GLY A 49 1.93 -1.75 8.37
CA GLY A 49 0.85 -0.76 8.43
C GLY A 49 0.16 -0.50 7.08
N GLY A 50 0.37 -1.38 6.10
CA GLY A 50 -0.38 -1.41 4.85
C GLY A 50 -1.70 -2.18 4.96
N ILE A 51 -2.48 -2.13 3.90
CA ILE A 51 -3.75 -2.87 3.76
C ILE A 51 -3.79 -3.60 2.43
N ILE A 52 -4.42 -4.76 2.41
CA ILE A 52 -4.74 -5.49 1.17
C ILE A 52 -6.10 -5.00 0.69
N THR A 53 -6.15 -4.45 -0.51
CA THR A 53 -7.37 -3.86 -1.11
C THR A 53 -8.11 -4.86 -1.97
N HIS A 54 -7.39 -5.81 -2.59
CA HIS A 54 -7.99 -6.85 -3.41
C HIS A 54 -7.09 -8.09 -3.50
N GLU A 55 -7.69 -9.28 -3.56
CA GLU A 55 -6.98 -10.53 -3.87
C GLU A 55 -7.51 -11.06 -5.20
N TYR A 56 -6.62 -11.29 -6.15
CA TYR A 56 -7.02 -11.76 -7.48
C TYR A 56 -7.22 -13.27 -7.50
N LYS A 57 -8.27 -13.71 -8.20
CA LYS A 57 -8.55 -15.15 -8.41
C LYS A 57 -7.97 -15.70 -9.71
N LEU A 58 -7.74 -14.82 -10.70
CA LEU A 58 -7.29 -15.20 -12.05
C LEU A 58 -5.77 -15.20 -12.19
N ILE A 59 -5.08 -14.39 -11.39
CA ILE A 59 -3.61 -14.27 -11.39
C ILE A 59 -3.10 -14.48 -9.97
N LYS A 60 -1.84 -14.92 -9.83
CA LYS A 60 -1.17 -14.95 -8.53
C LYS A 60 -0.73 -13.56 -8.13
N GLY A 61 -1.58 -12.86 -7.41
CA GLY A 61 -1.26 -11.50 -6.97
C GLY A 61 -2.32 -10.89 -6.08
N PHE A 62 -2.02 -9.69 -5.61
CA PHE A 62 -2.95 -8.90 -4.81
C PHE A 62 -2.68 -7.41 -4.99
N ALA A 63 -3.71 -6.60 -4.77
CA ALA A 63 -3.58 -5.15 -4.68
C ALA A 63 -3.46 -4.73 -3.22
N ALA A 64 -2.65 -3.72 -2.96
CA ALA A 64 -2.39 -3.22 -1.63
C ALA A 64 -2.18 -1.71 -1.60
N LYS A 65 -2.39 -1.14 -0.43
CA LYS A 65 -2.03 0.24 -0.12
C LYS A 65 -1.04 0.25 1.05
N ALA A 66 0.16 0.79 0.84
CA ALA A 66 1.22 0.78 1.85
C ALA A 66 2.11 2.03 1.77
N PRO A 67 2.84 2.39 2.85
CA PRO A 67 3.79 3.49 2.82
C PRO A 67 4.89 3.26 1.76
N ALA A 68 5.28 4.29 1.00
CA ALA A 68 6.26 4.15 -0.08
C ALA A 68 7.60 3.50 0.37
N LYS A 69 8.09 3.90 1.53
CA LYS A 69 9.33 3.37 2.14
C LYS A 69 9.27 1.87 2.45
N VAL A 70 8.07 1.36 2.78
CA VAL A 70 7.82 -0.06 3.03
C VAL A 70 7.90 -0.83 1.71
N LEU A 71 7.28 -0.29 0.65
CA LEU A 71 7.28 -0.92 -0.67
C LEU A 71 8.69 -1.00 -1.26
N GLU A 72 9.51 0.04 -1.09
CA GLU A 72 10.93 0.02 -1.50
C GLU A 72 11.72 -1.11 -0.81
N SER A 73 11.49 -1.30 0.49
CA SER A 73 12.13 -2.37 1.26
C SER A 73 11.60 -3.76 0.86
N PHE A 74 10.29 -3.85 0.58
CA PHE A 74 9.64 -5.07 0.12
C PHE A 74 10.11 -5.49 -1.28
N MET A 75 10.30 -4.54 -2.20
CA MET A 75 10.82 -4.76 -3.55
C MET A 75 12.18 -5.48 -3.53
N ALA A 76 13.05 -5.13 -2.59
CA ALA A 76 14.35 -5.79 -2.45
C ALA A 76 14.21 -7.28 -2.09
N SER A 77 13.20 -7.65 -1.29
CA SER A 77 12.91 -9.04 -0.91
C SER A 77 12.04 -9.80 -1.92
N ALA A 78 11.29 -9.09 -2.76
CA ALA A 78 10.34 -9.69 -3.70
C ALA A 78 11.03 -10.26 -4.96
N ASN A 79 12.30 -9.91 -5.17
CA ASN A 79 13.10 -10.33 -6.31
C ASN A 79 13.35 -11.84 -6.36
N ASP A 80 13.40 -12.51 -5.19
CA ASP A 80 13.63 -13.96 -5.09
C ASP A 80 12.54 -14.79 -5.80
N TYR A 81 11.34 -14.21 -5.95
CA TYR A 81 10.20 -14.83 -6.61
C TYR A 81 9.77 -14.13 -7.90
N HIS A 82 10.63 -13.25 -8.44
CA HIS A 82 10.36 -12.49 -9.67
C HIS A 82 9.01 -11.76 -9.63
N ALA A 83 8.64 -11.21 -8.47
CA ALA A 83 7.41 -10.46 -8.34
C ALA A 83 7.50 -9.14 -9.13
N VAL A 84 6.44 -8.81 -9.86
CA VAL A 84 6.27 -7.54 -10.55
C VAL A 84 5.40 -6.64 -9.68
N ILE A 85 5.87 -5.42 -9.42
CA ILE A 85 5.19 -4.45 -8.57
C ILE A 85 4.94 -3.20 -9.40
N GLU A 86 3.67 -2.87 -9.59
CA GLU A 86 3.22 -1.76 -10.42
C GLU A 86 2.35 -0.81 -9.58
N GLU A 87 2.40 0.49 -9.87
CA GLU A 87 1.44 1.42 -9.27
C GLU A 87 0.05 1.16 -9.85
N ASP A 88 -0.95 1.10 -8.96
CA ASP A 88 -2.35 0.97 -9.34
C ASP A 88 -2.86 2.32 -9.87
N GLN A 89 -3.28 2.33 -11.13
CA GLN A 89 -3.66 3.55 -11.84
C GLN A 89 -5.13 3.55 -12.21
N MET A 90 -5.75 4.73 -12.10
CA MET A 90 -7.11 4.94 -12.55
C MET A 90 -7.16 5.02 -14.08
N VAL A 91 -8.02 4.22 -14.68
CA VAL A 91 -8.35 4.30 -16.11
C VAL A 91 -9.68 5.04 -16.26
N SER A 92 -9.73 6.02 -17.17
CA SER A 92 -10.94 6.77 -17.50
C SER A 92 -11.44 6.41 -18.89
N ILE A 93 -12.76 6.55 -19.08
CA ILE A 93 -13.37 6.43 -20.41
C ILE A 93 -12.89 7.63 -21.24
N ASN A 94 -12.32 7.35 -22.41
CA ASN A 94 -12.01 8.41 -23.36
C ASN A 94 -13.31 8.82 -24.06
N SER A 95 -13.94 9.90 -23.60
CA SER A 95 -15.12 10.46 -24.26
C SER A 95 -14.71 10.93 -25.66
N ILE A 96 -15.15 10.20 -26.69
CA ILE A 96 -15.18 10.75 -28.04
C ILE A 96 -16.25 11.86 -28.04
N ASN A 97 -15.84 13.09 -28.31
CA ASN A 97 -16.79 14.15 -28.65
C ASN A 97 -17.42 13.77 -29.99
N GLU A 98 -18.52 13.02 -29.98
CA GLU A 98 -19.42 13.01 -31.12
C GLU A 98 -20.03 14.41 -31.20
N GLY A 99 -19.64 15.13 -32.25
CA GLY A 99 -19.83 16.56 -32.36
C GLY A 99 -21.27 17.01 -32.61
N SER A 100 -21.41 18.33 -32.43
CA SER A 100 -22.45 19.23 -32.96
C SER A 100 -23.80 19.24 -32.25
#